data_AF-A0A378MRA4-F1
#
_entry.id   AF-A0A378MRA4-F1
#
_cell.length_a   1.000
_cell.length_b   1.000
_cell.length_c   1.000
_cell.angle_alpha   90.00
_cell.angle_beta   90.00
_cell.angle_gamma   90.00
#
_symmetry.space_group_name_H-M   'P 1'
#
loop_
_entity.id
_entity.type
_entity.pdbx_description
1 polymer ?
#
loop_
_entity_poly.entity_id
_entity_poly.type
_entity_poly.pdbx_seq_one_letter_code
_entity_poly.pdbx_strand_id
1 'polypeptide(L)'
;MLNATSKPNSNSLNSTITFPEQLKKSVLHAAIQGKLTEQDPNDELASCLIERIKAEKNRLIAEKKLKKSKSVSEIVMRDNLPYEIKAGQERCIADEVPFEIPQNWIWVRLENYSLNHDRRRKPVSVAQRSQQNKLYDYYGATEQ
;
A
#
# COMPACT_ATOMS: atom_id res chain seq x y z
N MET A 1 0.90 -33.78 57.85
CA MET A 1 1.04 -33.77 56.39
C MET A 1 0.18 -32.67 55.82
N LEU A 2 0.76 -31.64 55.21
CA LEU A 2 0.04 -30.64 54.41
C LEU A 2 0.89 -30.35 53.17
N ASN A 3 0.51 -30.90 52.02
CA ASN A 3 1.12 -30.56 50.73
C ASN A 3 0.41 -29.32 50.18
N ALA A 4 1.13 -28.19 50.14
CA ALA A 4 0.71 -27.01 49.43
C ALA A 4 1.07 -27.15 47.95
N THR A 5 0.06 -27.31 47.10
CA THR A 5 0.20 -27.22 45.64
C THR A 5 0.31 -25.76 45.23
N SER A 6 1.51 -25.32 44.86
CA SER A 6 1.75 -24.01 44.25
C SER A 6 1.14 -23.96 42.86
N LYS A 7 0.10 -23.13 42.66
CA LYS A 7 -0.44 -22.81 41.32
C LYS A 7 0.63 -22.06 40.49
N PRO A 8 0.81 -22.36 39.20
CA PRO A 8 1.72 -21.60 38.35
C PRO A 8 1.17 -20.19 38.09
N ASN A 9 2.06 -19.20 38.19
CA ASN A 9 1.78 -17.77 38.04
C ASN A 9 1.45 -17.42 36.57
N SER A 10 0.18 -17.08 36.30
CA SER A 10 -0.35 -16.76 34.96
C SER A 10 0.26 -15.51 34.32
N ASN A 11 0.98 -14.67 35.06
CA ASN A 11 1.54 -13.42 34.54
C ASN A 11 2.84 -13.59 33.75
N SER A 12 3.56 -14.71 33.92
CA SER A 12 4.85 -14.96 33.24
C SER A 12 4.72 -15.48 31.80
N LEU A 13 3.57 -16.07 31.45
CA LEU A 13 3.33 -16.63 30.12
C LEU A 13 2.78 -15.58 29.14
N ASN A 14 2.09 -14.55 29.66
CA ASN A 14 1.54 -13.47 28.85
C ASN A 14 2.63 -12.49 28.35
N SER A 15 3.75 -12.33 29.07
CA SER A 15 4.88 -11.49 28.62
C SER A 15 5.71 -12.14 27.51
N THR A 16 5.82 -13.48 27.50
CA THR A 16 6.62 -14.22 26.51
C THR A 16 5.90 -14.37 25.18
N ILE A 17 4.56 -14.45 25.17
CA ILE A 17 3.75 -14.47 23.93
C ILE A 17 3.63 -13.06 23.32
N THR A 18 3.74 -12.00 24.12
CA THR A 18 3.58 -10.62 23.64
C THR A 18 4.82 -10.05 22.97
N PHE A 19 6.02 -10.47 23.38
CA PHE A 19 7.27 -9.96 22.78
C PHE A 19 7.43 -10.30 21.28
N PRO A 20 7.26 -11.57 20.83
CA PRO A 20 7.37 -11.90 19.40
C PRO A 20 6.38 -11.13 18.53
N GLU A 21 5.15 -10.94 19.00
CA GLU A 21 4.12 -10.18 18.28
C GLU A 21 4.45 -8.68 18.21
N GLN A 22 4.98 -8.10 19.30
CA GLN A 22 5.46 -6.71 19.29
C GLN A 22 6.64 -6.53 18.34
N LEU A 23 7.59 -7.47 18.35
CA LEU A 23 8.73 -7.46 17.44
C LEU A 23 8.27 -7.53 15.98
N LYS A 24 7.36 -8.45 15.66
CA LYS A 24 6.78 -8.58 14.32
C LYS A 24 6.11 -7.29 13.86
N LYS A 25 5.30 -6.65 14.72
CA LYS A 25 4.67 -5.36 14.42
C LYS A 25 5.70 -4.26 14.17
N SER A 26 6.74 -4.20 15.00
CA SER A 26 7.82 -3.22 14.85
C SER A 26 8.57 -3.40 13.53
N VAL A 27 8.94 -4.64 13.18
CA VAL A 27 9.61 -4.96 11.92
C VAL A 27 8.73 -4.61 10.72
N LEU A 28 7.43 -4.95 10.75
CA LEU A 28 6.50 -4.57 9.69
C LEU A 28 6.37 -3.05 9.54
N HIS A 29 6.32 -2.32 10.65
CA HIS A 29 6.25 -0.87 10.62
C HIS A 29 7.53 -0.25 10.01
N ALA A 30 8.70 -0.75 10.39
CA ALA A 30 9.97 -0.35 9.81
C ALA A 30 10.05 -0.69 8.31
N ALA A 31 9.48 -1.82 7.87
CA ALA A 31 9.42 -2.20 6.46
C ALA A 31 8.60 -1.21 5.64
N ILE A 32 7.41 -0.86 6.14
CA ILE A 32 6.48 0.08 5.48
C ILE A 32 7.11 1.47 5.38
N GLN A 33 7.92 1.88 6.36
CA GLN A 33 8.67 3.14 6.36
C GLN A 33 9.94 3.11 5.49
N GLY A 34 10.30 1.98 4.89
CA GLY A 34 11.53 1.85 4.10
C GLY A 34 12.82 1.89 4.93
N LYS A 35 12.75 1.61 6.24
CA LYS A 35 13.89 1.70 7.19
C LYS A 35 14.66 0.39 7.38
N LEU A 36 14.21 -0.70 6.78
CA LEU A 36 14.86 -2.02 6.93
C LEU A 36 16.13 -2.17 6.10
N THR A 37 16.33 -1.32 5.11
CA THR A 37 17.46 -1.36 4.19
C THR A 37 18.02 0.03 3.98
N GLU A 38 19.33 0.12 3.79
CA GLU A 38 19.99 1.35 3.33
C GLU A 38 19.48 1.70 1.93
N GLN A 39 19.22 2.99 1.69
CA GLN A 39 18.80 3.49 0.38
C GLN A 39 20.04 3.75 -0.47
N ASP A 40 20.01 3.38 -1.76
CA ASP A 40 21.10 3.68 -2.68
C ASP A 40 21.07 5.17 -3.05
N PRO A 41 22.15 5.94 -2.82
CA PRO A 41 22.22 7.34 -3.23
C PRO A 41 22.09 7.56 -4.75
N ASN A 42 22.34 6.52 -5.55
CA ASN A 42 22.23 6.57 -7.01
C ASN A 42 20.82 6.19 -7.51
N ASP A 43 19.91 5.78 -6.62
CA ASP A 43 18.53 5.51 -7.01
C ASP A 43 17.87 6.75 -7.59
N GLU A 44 17.10 6.54 -8.65
CA GLU A 44 16.29 7.61 -9.23
C GLU A 44 15.21 8.06 -8.24
N LEU A 45 15.00 9.38 -8.14
CA LEU A 45 13.88 9.92 -7.39
C LEU A 45 12.55 9.48 -8.01
N ALA A 46 11.61 9.03 -7.17
CA ALA A 46 10.28 8.66 -7.63
C ALA A 46 9.55 9.79 -8.39
N SER A 47 9.90 11.05 -8.13
CA SER A 47 9.39 12.21 -8.88
C SER A 47 9.70 12.12 -10.39
N CYS A 48 10.90 11.69 -10.77
CA CYS A 48 11.29 11.52 -12.18
C CYS A 48 10.43 10.46 -12.88
N LEU A 49 10.16 9.33 -12.20
CA LEU A 49 9.25 8.30 -12.71
C LEU A 49 7.82 8.84 -12.87
N ILE A 50 7.34 9.61 -11.89
CA ILE A 50 6.01 10.23 -11.95
C ILE A 50 5.88 11.19 -13.14
N GLU A 51 6.90 11.99 -13.44
CA GLU A 51 6.92 12.87 -14.61
C GLU A 51 6.80 12.08 -15.92
N ARG A 52 7.55 10.97 -16.05
CA ARG A 52 7.44 10.08 -17.21
C ARG A 52 6.03 9.47 -17.33
N ILE A 53 5.43 9.04 -16.22
CA ILE A 53 4.07 8.50 -16.24
C ILE A 53 3.06 9.58 -16.63
N LYS A 54 3.20 10.81 -16.13
CA LYS A 54 2.34 11.95 -16.52
C LYS A 54 2.45 12.23 -18.03
N ALA A 55 3.67 12.25 -18.57
CA ALA A 55 3.91 12.47 -20.00
C ALA A 55 3.29 11.36 -20.86
N GLU A 56 3.50 10.10 -20.50
CA GLU A 56 2.94 8.94 -21.21
C GLU A 56 1.40 8.92 -21.15
N LYS A 57 0.83 9.26 -19.98
CA LYS A 57 -0.63 9.40 -19.82
C LYS A 57 -1.20 10.48 -20.75
N ASN A 58 -0.54 11.62 -20.86
CA ASN A 58 -0.95 12.69 -21.76
C ASN A 58 -0.88 12.25 -23.24
N ARG A 59 0.17 11.51 -23.62
CA ARG A 59 0.29 10.90 -24.95
C ARG A 59 -0.88 9.96 -25.25
N LEU A 60 -1.20 9.05 -24.34
CA LEU A 60 -2.32 8.09 -24.50
C LEU A 60 -3.70 8.78 -24.54
N ILE A 61 -3.86 9.91 -23.85
CA ILE A 61 -5.07 10.74 -23.93
C ILE A 61 -5.18 11.40 -25.30
N ALA A 62 -4.07 11.95 -25.83
CA ALA A 62 -4.04 12.53 -27.18
C ALA A 62 -4.36 11.49 -28.26
N GLU A 63 -3.87 10.26 -28.09
CA GLU A 63 -4.17 9.10 -28.94
C GLU A 63 -5.59 8.51 -28.73
N LYS A 64 -6.39 9.08 -27.82
CA LYS A 64 -7.75 8.62 -27.45
C LYS A 64 -7.80 7.18 -26.90
N LYS A 65 -6.67 6.60 -26.48
CA LYS A 65 -6.58 5.29 -25.83
C LYS A 65 -7.00 5.35 -24.36
N LEU A 66 -6.86 6.52 -23.74
CA LEU A 66 -7.26 6.78 -22.36
C LEU A 66 -8.20 7.99 -22.28
N LYS A 67 -9.17 7.93 -21.36
CA LYS A 67 -10.02 9.09 -21.04
C LYS A 67 -9.26 10.04 -20.11
N LYS A 68 -9.38 11.35 -20.35
CA LYS A 68 -8.86 12.36 -19.43
C LYS A 68 -9.54 12.23 -18.06
N SER A 69 -8.76 12.21 -16.99
CA SER A 69 -9.29 12.20 -15.62
C SER A 69 -9.92 13.56 -15.28
N LYS A 70 -10.96 13.55 -14.44
CA LYS A 70 -11.70 14.76 -14.03
C LYS A 70 -10.86 15.69 -13.16
N SER A 71 -10.08 15.12 -12.26
CA SER A 71 -9.13 15.84 -11.41
C SER A 71 -7.85 15.02 -11.29
N VAL A 72 -6.74 15.73 -11.15
CA VAL A 72 -5.44 15.15 -10.77
C VAL A 72 -5.14 15.71 -9.39
N SER A 73 -4.84 14.81 -8.45
CA SER A 73 -4.33 15.19 -7.13
C SER A 73 -2.81 15.25 -7.17
N GLU A 74 -2.22 16.30 -6.63
CA GLU A 74 -0.77 16.41 -6.44
C GLU A 74 -0.47 16.58 -4.96
N ILE A 75 0.44 15.76 -4.42
CA ILE A 75 0.87 15.86 -3.03
C ILE A 75 2.23 16.56 -3.02
N VAL A 76 2.33 17.64 -2.26
CA VAL A 76 3.55 18.44 -2.12
C VAL A 76 3.89 18.58 -0.63
N MET A 77 5.18 18.61 -0.33
CA MET A 77 5.68 18.84 1.04
C MET A 77 6.09 20.31 1.16
N ARG A 78 5.56 21.02 2.17
CA ARG A 78 5.98 22.38 2.55
C ARG A 78 6.12 22.46 4.06
N ASP A 79 7.24 23.01 4.53
CA ASP A 79 7.51 23.13 5.97
C ASP A 79 7.31 21.82 6.74
N ASN A 80 7.71 20.69 6.13
CA ASN A 80 7.52 19.32 6.62
C ASN A 80 6.05 18.87 6.79
N LEU A 81 5.10 19.62 6.26
CA LEU A 81 3.69 19.24 6.22
C LEU A 81 3.26 18.85 4.80
N PRO A 82 2.46 17.78 4.65
CA PRO A 82 1.94 17.35 3.36
C PRO A 82 0.67 18.12 2.99
N TYR A 83 0.62 18.61 1.76
CA TYR A 83 -0.53 19.29 1.17
C TYR A 83 -0.99 18.56 -0.09
N GLU A 84 -2.30 18.39 -0.24
CA GLU A 84 -2.91 17.91 -1.47
C GLU A 84 -3.51 19.09 -2.25
N ILE A 85 -3.11 19.20 -3.52
CA ILE A 85 -3.69 20.12 -4.49
C ILE A 85 -4.57 19.30 -5.43
N LYS A 86 -5.88 19.50 -5.35
CA LYS A 86 -6.86 18.82 -6.22
C LYS A 86 -7.79 19.85 -6.83
N ALA A 87 -7.82 19.90 -8.17
CA ALA A 87 -8.63 20.87 -8.92
C ALA A 87 -8.42 22.34 -8.50
N GLY A 88 -7.16 22.70 -8.16
CA GLY A 88 -6.79 24.05 -7.73
C GLY A 88 -7.11 24.39 -6.28
N GLN A 89 -7.73 23.47 -5.53
CA GLN A 89 -7.92 23.61 -4.09
C GLN A 89 -6.79 22.93 -3.34
N GLU A 90 -6.19 23.65 -2.40
CA GLU A 90 -5.12 23.16 -1.55
C GLU A 90 -5.65 22.86 -0.15
N ARG A 91 -5.28 21.69 0.38
CA ARG A 91 -5.62 21.26 1.74
C ARG A 91 -4.44 20.55 2.39
N CYS A 92 -4.19 20.83 3.66
CA CYS A 92 -3.26 20.06 4.48
C CYS A 92 -3.83 18.65 4.75
N ILE A 93 -3.00 17.63 4.53
CA ILE A 93 -3.34 16.20 4.71
C ILE A 93 -2.43 15.53 5.76
N ALA A 94 -1.94 16.30 6.74
CA ALA A 94 -1.08 15.78 7.81
C ALA A 94 -1.77 14.69 8.64
N ASP A 95 -3.11 14.68 8.67
CA ASP A 95 -3.93 13.62 9.27
C ASP A 95 -3.88 12.29 8.50
N GLU A 96 -3.51 12.32 7.22
CA GLU A 96 -3.46 11.14 6.35
C GLU A 96 -2.06 10.57 6.15
N VAL A 97 -1.00 11.31 6.50
CA VAL A 97 0.39 10.88 6.35
C VAL A 97 0.93 10.45 7.72
N PRO A 98 0.95 9.14 8.00
CA PRO A 98 1.24 8.65 9.35
C PRO A 98 2.74 8.67 9.72
N PHE A 99 3.64 8.80 8.74
CA PHE A 99 5.08 8.71 8.97
C PHE A 99 5.90 9.36 7.83
N GLU A 100 7.16 9.64 8.16
CA GLU A 100 8.18 10.04 7.20
C GLU A 100 8.60 8.88 6.29
N ILE A 101 8.88 9.19 5.03
CA ILE A 101 9.35 8.26 4.01
C ILE A 101 10.77 8.62 3.56
N PRO A 102 11.52 7.68 2.96
CA PRO A 102 12.81 7.96 2.35
C PRO A 102 12.76 9.10 1.32
N GLN A 103 13.89 9.82 1.14
CA GLN A 103 13.96 10.98 0.25
C GLN A 103 13.68 10.65 -1.23
N ASN A 104 14.02 9.43 -1.66
CA ASN A 104 13.75 8.93 -3.01
C ASN A 104 12.29 8.50 -3.21
N TRP A 105 11.46 8.49 -2.16
CA TRP A 105 10.04 8.14 -2.22
C TRP A 105 9.16 9.39 -2.20
N ILE A 106 7.96 9.28 -2.77
CA ILE A 106 6.96 10.34 -2.71
C ILE A 106 5.58 9.75 -2.43
N TRP A 107 4.73 10.52 -1.74
CA TRP A 107 3.33 10.18 -1.58
C TRP A 107 2.55 10.50 -2.86
N VAL A 108 1.68 9.57 -3.25
CA VAL A 108 0.79 9.73 -4.40
C VAL A 108 -0.60 9.19 -4.09
N ARG A 109 -1.63 9.77 -4.72
CA ARG A 109 -2.96 9.15 -4.75
C ARG A 109 -2.98 8.01 -5.76
N LEU A 110 -3.42 6.83 -5.33
CA LEU A 110 -3.51 5.63 -6.17
C LEU A 110 -4.37 5.86 -7.43
N GLU A 111 -5.41 6.68 -7.33
CA GLU A 111 -6.31 7.02 -8.44
C GLU A 111 -5.58 7.65 -9.65
N ASN A 112 -4.45 8.32 -9.43
CA ASN A 112 -3.73 9.02 -10.49
C ASN A 112 -2.94 8.05 -11.39
N TYR A 113 -2.45 6.96 -10.81
CA TYR A 113 -1.44 6.07 -11.39
C TYR A 113 -1.93 4.63 -11.58
N SER A 114 -3.20 4.36 -11.33
CA SER A 114 -3.83 3.06 -11.55
C SER A 114 -4.88 3.11 -12.66
N LEU A 115 -5.10 1.97 -13.32
CA LEU A 115 -6.19 1.79 -14.28
C LEU A 115 -7.18 0.77 -13.73
N ASN A 116 -8.42 1.20 -13.48
CA ASN A 116 -9.48 0.27 -13.11
C ASN A 116 -9.96 -0.50 -14.36
N HIS A 117 -9.82 -1.82 -14.31
CA HIS A 117 -10.27 -2.75 -15.36
C HIS A 117 -11.43 -3.65 -14.91
N ASP A 118 -12.14 -3.33 -13.83
CA ASP A 118 -13.21 -4.16 -13.27
C ASP A 118 -14.30 -4.48 -14.30
N ARG A 119 -14.61 -3.53 -15.18
CA ARG A 119 -15.53 -3.72 -16.31
C ARG A 119 -15.13 -4.80 -17.31
N ARG A 120 -13.87 -5.27 -17.29
CA ARG A 120 -13.36 -6.36 -18.13
C ARG A 120 -13.43 -7.72 -17.43
N ARG A 121 -13.89 -7.77 -16.17
CA ARG A 121 -14.05 -9.02 -15.42
C ARG A 121 -15.01 -9.96 -16.16
N LYS A 122 -14.55 -11.18 -16.38
CA LYS A 122 -15.39 -12.30 -16.85
C LYS A 122 -15.62 -13.25 -15.68
N PRO A 123 -16.83 -13.32 -15.10
CA PRO A 123 -17.10 -14.26 -14.01
C PRO A 123 -17.02 -15.70 -14.52
N VAL A 124 -16.40 -16.58 -13.72
CA VAL A 124 -16.29 -18.02 -14.02
C VAL A 124 -16.99 -18.79 -12.90
N SER A 125 -17.96 -19.64 -13.27
CA SER A 125 -18.71 -20.44 -12.29
C SER A 125 -17.84 -21.56 -11.69
N VAL A 126 -18.24 -22.11 -10.54
CA VAL A 126 -17.53 -23.26 -9.93
C VAL A 126 -17.51 -24.47 -10.90
N ALA A 127 -18.61 -24.73 -11.59
CA ALA A 127 -18.73 -25.83 -12.55
C ALA A 127 -17.80 -25.64 -13.76
N GLN A 128 -17.64 -24.41 -14.25
CA GLN A 128 -16.68 -24.10 -15.31
C GLN A 128 -15.23 -24.22 -14.83
N ARG A 129 -14.97 -23.87 -13.55
CA ARG A 129 -13.64 -24.01 -12.92
C ARG A 129 -13.20 -25.46 -12.77
N SER A 130 -14.11 -26.40 -12.50
CA SER A 130 -13.76 -27.81 -12.30
C SER A 130 -13.43 -28.55 -13.61
N GLN A 131 -13.94 -28.05 -14.74
CA GLN A 131 -13.76 -28.66 -16.05
C GLN A 131 -12.54 -28.14 -16.83
N GLN A 132 -11.94 -27.02 -16.40
CA GLN A 132 -10.75 -26.46 -17.05
C GLN A 132 -9.47 -27.09 -16.51
N ASN A 133 -8.57 -27.48 -17.41
CA ASN A 133 -7.21 -27.85 -17.03
C ASN A 133 -6.45 -26.57 -16.63
N LYS A 134 -6.14 -26.42 -15.33
CA LYS A 134 -5.65 -25.16 -14.78
C LYS A 134 -4.13 -25.09 -14.85
N LEU A 135 -3.61 -24.04 -15.48
CA LEU A 135 -2.20 -23.65 -15.36
C LEU A 135 -1.91 -22.85 -14.07
N TYR A 136 -2.94 -22.17 -13.53
CA TYR A 136 -2.83 -21.33 -12.34
C TYR A 136 -4.04 -21.49 -11.42
N ASP A 137 -3.83 -21.25 -10.13
CA ASP A 137 -4.88 -21.24 -9.12
C ASP A 137 -5.89 -20.11 -9.34
N TYR A 138 -7.15 -20.39 -9.03
CA TYR A 138 -8.23 -19.40 -9.13
C TYR A 138 -8.39 -18.69 -7.80
N TYR A 139 -8.04 -17.40 -7.76
CA TYR A 139 -8.29 -16.52 -6.63
C TYR A 139 -9.47 -15.61 -6.94
N GLY A 140 -10.64 -15.97 -6.43
CA GLY A 140 -11.85 -15.16 -6.52
C GLY A 140 -12.44 -14.95 -5.13
N ALA A 141 -13.17 -13.85 -4.94
CA ALA A 141 -13.90 -13.54 -3.71
C ALA A 141 -15.14 -14.43 -3.54
N THR A 142 -14.97 -15.76 -3.52
CA THR A 142 -16.05 -16.72 -3.30
C THR A 142 -15.66 -17.65 -2.16
N GLU A 143 -15.76 -17.12 -0.95
CA GLU A 143 -15.98 -17.90 0.27
C GLU A 143 -17.12 -17.23 1.05
N GLN A 144 -18.35 -17.59 0.66
CA GLN A 144 -19.60 -17.62 1.45
C GLN A 144 -20.73 -18.12 0.55
#